data_AF-A0A3D3UHL8-F1
#
_entry.id   AF-A0A3D3UHL8-F1
#
_cell.length_a   1.000
_cell.length_b   1.000
_cell.length_c   1.000
_cell.angle_alpha   90.00
_cell.angle_beta   90.00
_cell.angle_gamma   90.00
#
_symmetry.space_group_name_H-M   'P 1'
#
loop_
_entity.id
_entity.type
_entity.pdbx_description
1 polymer ?
#
loop_
_entity_poly.entity_id
_entity_poly.type
_entity_poly.pdbx_seq_one_letter_code
_entity_poly.pdbx_strand_id
1 'polypeptide(L)'
;MKLGKAAILISAGAAMAVGLSACSNAKRALGVEKISPDEFTVVTKAPLVVPPDYSLRPPQPGKNSPAYVAPDGRAQFALFGQD
;
A
#
# COMPACT_ATOMS: atom_id res chain seq x y z
N MET A 1 24.10 38.44 27.26
CA MET A 1 24.37 36.97 27.25
C MET A 1 23.13 36.10 27.49
N LYS A 2 22.03 36.60 28.09
CA LYS A 2 20.81 35.78 28.36
C LYS A 2 19.97 35.46 27.11
N LEU A 3 19.92 36.37 26.12
CA LEU A 3 19.17 36.15 24.87
C LEU A 3 19.75 35.03 23.98
N GLY A 4 21.08 34.93 23.87
CA GLY A 4 21.72 33.88 23.06
C GLY A 4 21.48 32.46 23.60
N LYS A 5 21.46 32.31 24.93
CA LYS A 5 21.12 31.03 25.57
C LYS A 5 19.66 30.62 25.32
N ALA A 6 18.73 31.59 25.36
CA ALA A 6 17.32 31.32 25.05
C ALA A 6 17.13 30.90 23.59
N ALA A 7 17.79 31.57 22.64
CA ALA A 7 17.73 31.20 21.23
C ALA A 7 18.27 29.78 20.95
N ILE A 8 19.35 29.38 21.61
CA ILE A 8 19.91 28.01 21.50
C ILE A 8 18.93 26.98 22.04
N LEU A 9 18.31 27.22 23.21
CA LEU A 9 17.34 26.30 23.80
C LEU A 9 16.07 26.16 22.94
N ILE A 10 15.60 27.26 22.34
CA ILE A 10 14.44 27.24 21.44
C ILE A 10 14.78 26.46 20.15
N SER A 11 15.96 26.67 19.57
CA SER A 11 16.38 25.95 18.36
C SER A 11 16.56 24.44 18.60
N ALA A 12 17.10 24.05 19.76
CA ALA A 12 17.25 22.66 20.15
C ALA A 12 15.88 21.98 20.36
N GLY A 13 14.95 22.68 21.03
CA GLY A 13 13.57 22.19 21.20
C GLY A 13 12.84 22.01 19.87
N ALA A 14 12.99 22.95 18.95
CA ALA A 14 12.40 22.88 17.62
C ALA A 14 12.98 21.72 16.79
N ALA A 15 14.30 21.51 16.81
CA ALA A 15 14.94 20.38 16.13
C ALA A 15 14.44 19.03 16.67
N MET A 16 14.25 18.92 17.98
CA MET A 16 13.71 17.71 18.60
C MET A 16 12.27 17.46 18.17
N ALA A 17 11.42 18.49 18.18
CA ALA A 17 10.02 18.39 17.74
C ALA A 17 9.90 17.95 16.27
N VAL A 18 10.76 18.46 15.38
CA VAL A 18 10.81 18.03 13.97
C VAL A 18 11.27 16.57 13.86
N GLY A 19 12.30 16.16 14.61
CA GLY A 19 12.77 14.76 14.63
C GLY A 19 11.71 13.76 15.11
N LEU A 20 10.91 14.13 16.10
CA LEU A 20 9.78 13.32 16.59
C LEU A 20 8.69 13.14 15.52
N SER A 21 8.42 14.16 14.69
CA SER A 21 7.48 14.03 13.57
C SER A 21 7.96 13.05 12.50
N ALA A 22 9.28 12.94 12.28
CA ALA A 22 9.87 12.01 11.31
C ALA A 22 9.65 10.54 11.69
N CYS A 23 9.62 10.18 12.98
CA CYS A 23 9.34 8.82 13.44
C CYS A 23 7.92 8.33 13.09
N SER A 24 6.95 9.24 12.92
CA SER A 24 5.61 8.88 12.47
C SER A 24 5.61 8.47 10.99
N ASN A 25 6.28 9.26 10.14
CA ASN A 25 6.44 8.96 8.72
C ASN A 25 7.30 7.71 8.47
N ALA A 26 8.33 7.49 9.29
CA ALA A 26 9.17 6.30 9.21
C ALA A 26 8.36 5.01 9.44
N LYS A 27 7.38 5.01 10.36
CA LYS A 27 6.52 3.84 10.60
C LYS A 27 5.66 3.47 9.39
N ARG A 28 5.19 4.48 8.65
CA ARG A 28 4.43 4.30 7.41
C ARG A 28 5.30 3.80 6.26
N ALA A 29 6.51 4.37 6.11
CA ALA A 29 7.47 3.95 5.07
C ALA A 29 8.04 2.54 5.29
N LEU A 30 8.22 2.13 6.55
CA LEU A 30 8.70 0.79 6.92
C LEU A 30 7.58 -0.27 6.93
N GLY A 31 6.34 0.07 6.56
CA GLY A 31 5.21 -0.87 6.50
C GLY A 31 4.76 -1.42 7.85
N VAL A 32 5.18 -0.79 8.96
CA VAL A 32 4.78 -1.16 10.33
C VAL A 32 3.37 -0.63 10.65
N GLU A 33 2.91 0.38 9.91
CA GLU A 33 1.55 0.91 10.00
C GLU A 33 0.56 -0.01 9.25
N LYS A 34 -0.49 -0.45 9.95
CA LYS A 34 -1.58 -1.24 9.36
C LYS A 34 -2.43 -0.34 8.46
N ILE A 35 -2.22 -0.47 7.15
CA ILE A 35 -3.08 0.12 6.13
C ILE A 35 -4.20 -0.88 5.85
N SER A 36 -5.32 -0.73 6.54
CA SER A 36 -6.52 -1.50 6.21
C SER A 36 -7.14 -0.95 4.92
N PRO A 37 -7.51 -1.82 3.96
CA PRO A 37 -8.36 -1.41 2.86
C PRO A 37 -9.64 -0.80 3.40
N ASP A 38 -10.21 0.17 2.68
CA ASP A 38 -11.50 0.72 3.03
C ASP A 38 -12.59 -0.34 2.82
N GLU A 39 -13.32 -0.65 3.89
CA GLU A 39 -14.37 -1.67 3.94
C GLU A 39 -15.54 -1.35 2.99
N PHE A 40 -15.61 -0.12 2.46
CA PHE A 40 -16.60 0.31 1.48
C PHE A 40 -16.05 0.39 0.05
N THR A 41 -14.76 0.11 -0.15
CA THR A 41 -14.17 0.13 -1.49
C THR A 41 -14.61 -1.10 -2.27
N VAL A 42 -15.42 -0.88 -3.31
CA VAL A 42 -15.90 -1.93 -4.21
C VAL A 42 -14.85 -2.19 -5.29
N VAL A 43 -14.23 -3.37 -5.25
CA VAL A 43 -13.32 -3.83 -6.32
C VAL A 43 -14.13 -4.58 -7.37
N THR A 44 -14.13 -4.08 -8.61
CA THR A 44 -14.73 -4.77 -9.75
C THR A 44 -13.94 -6.03 -10.07
N LYS A 45 -14.55 -7.20 -9.87
CA LYS A 45 -13.99 -8.48 -10.34
C LYS A 45 -14.24 -8.61 -11.85
N ALA A 46 -13.38 -9.35 -12.54
CA ALA A 46 -13.65 -9.73 -13.93
C ALA A 46 -15.00 -10.48 -13.99
N PRO A 47 -15.85 -10.17 -14.98
CA PRO A 47 -17.14 -10.84 -15.10
C PRO A 47 -16.94 -12.34 -15.27
N LEU A 48 -17.71 -13.13 -14.53
CA LEU A 48 -17.81 -14.58 -14.72
C LEU A 48 -18.61 -14.83 -16.00
N VAL A 49 -17.97 -14.68 -17.16
CA VAL A 49 -18.55 -15.10 -18.44
C VAL A 49 -18.39 -16.61 -18.54
N VAL A 50 -19.52 -17.29 -18.65
CA VAL A 50 -19.55 -18.71 -19.01
C VAL A 50 -19.22 -18.80 -20.51
N PRO A 51 -18.07 -19.40 -20.88
CA PRO A 51 -17.74 -19.55 -22.29
C PRO A 51 -18.77 -20.45 -22.99
N PRO A 52 -19.11 -20.18 -24.26
CA PRO A 52 -20.04 -21.00 -25.05
C PRO A 52 -19.55 -22.45 -25.21
N ASP A 53 -18.24 -22.66 -25.11
CA ASP A 53 -17.60 -23.98 -25.11
C ASP A 53 -17.54 -24.58 -23.70
N TYR A 54 -18.68 -25.12 -23.24
CA TYR A 54 -18.75 -26.04 -22.08
C TYR A 54 -18.03 -27.39 -22.32
N SER A 55 -17.38 -27.56 -23.49
CA SER A 55 -16.64 -28.77 -23.87
C SER A 55 -15.29 -28.91 -23.15
N LEU A 56 -14.83 -27.87 -22.46
CA LEU A 56 -13.69 -27.98 -21.55
C LEU A 56 -14.14 -28.64 -20.26
N ARG A 57 -13.52 -29.77 -19.91
CA ARG A 57 -13.69 -30.40 -18.58
C ARG A 57 -13.51 -29.33 -17.50
N PRO A 58 -14.47 -29.18 -16.56
CA PRO A 58 -14.28 -28.30 -15.41
C PRO A 58 -12.91 -28.54 -14.79
N PRO A 59 -12.14 -27.47 -14.49
CA PRO A 59 -10.86 -27.63 -13.82
C PRO A 59 -11.10 -28.42 -12.53
N GLN A 60 -10.28 -29.44 -12.29
CA GLN A 60 -10.41 -30.27 -11.10
C GLN A 60 -10.44 -29.38 -9.85
N PRO A 61 -11.29 -29.69 -8.85
CA PRO A 61 -11.31 -28.98 -7.58
C PRO A 61 -9.88 -28.85 -7.04
N GLY A 62 -9.42 -27.61 -6.79
CA GLY A 62 -8.06 -27.33 -6.33
C GLY A 62 -7.03 -26.99 -7.42
N LYS A 63 -7.39 -27.01 -8.71
CA LYS A 63 -6.53 -26.42 -9.76
C LYS A 63 -6.59 -24.90 -9.73
N ASN A 64 -5.45 -24.27 -9.97
CA ASN A 64 -5.31 -22.81 -10.05
C ASN A 64 -6.33 -22.24 -11.06
N SER A 65 -7.26 -21.43 -10.57
CA SER A 65 -8.12 -20.61 -11.43
C SER A 65 -7.24 -19.71 -12.30
N PRO A 66 -7.62 -19.36 -13.55
CA PRO A 66 -6.95 -18.31 -14.31
C PRO A 66 -6.74 -17.10 -13.39
N ALA A 67 -5.48 -16.69 -13.27
CA ALA A 67 -4.97 -15.97 -12.11
C ALA A 67 -5.79 -14.71 -11.82
N TYR A 68 -6.32 -14.62 -10.60
CA TYR A 68 -6.85 -13.36 -10.07
C TYR A 68 -5.67 -12.40 -9.91
N VAL A 69 -5.54 -11.43 -10.83
CA VAL A 69 -4.56 -10.36 -10.67
C VAL A 69 -5.21 -9.27 -9.82
N ALA A 70 -4.68 -9.08 -8.62
CA ALA A 70 -5.12 -8.02 -7.74
C ALA A 70 -4.87 -6.64 -8.41
N PRO A 71 -5.75 -5.64 -8.20
CA PRO A 71 -5.71 -4.37 -8.93
C PRO A 71 -4.43 -3.55 -8.66
N ASP A 72 -3.86 -3.68 -7.47
CA ASP A 72 -2.53 -3.20 -7.10
C ASP A 72 -1.42 -3.83 -7.96
N GLY A 73 -1.45 -5.16 -8.16
CA GLY A 73 -0.53 -5.84 -9.07
C GLY A 73 -0.67 -5.39 -10.53
N ARG A 74 -1.90 -5.10 -10.97
CA ARG A 74 -2.16 -4.50 -12.30
C ARG A 74 -1.60 -3.08 -12.42
N ALA A 75 -1.75 -2.28 -11.37
CA ALA A 75 -1.25 -0.91 -11.33
C ALA A 75 0.28 -0.89 -11.33
N GLN A 76 0.92 -1.73 -10.52
CA GLN A 76 2.37 -1.89 -10.50
C GLN A 76 2.90 -2.31 -11.88
N PHE A 77 2.26 -3.28 -12.53
CA PHE A 77 2.61 -3.68 -13.89
C PHE A 77 2.47 -2.52 -14.90
N ALA A 78 1.42 -1.71 -14.80
CA ALA A 78 1.20 -0.58 -15.70
C ALA A 78 2.17 0.59 -15.46
N LEU A 79 2.59 0.81 -14.21
CA LEU A 79 3.49 1.90 -13.82
C LEU A 79 4.95 1.58 -14.05
N PHE A 80 5.36 0.34 -13.74
CA PHE A 80 6.76 -0.08 -13.73
C PHE A 80 7.12 -1.04 -14.85
N GLY A 81 6.14 -1.57 -15.60
CA GLY A 81 6.40 -2.25 -16.86
C GLY A 81 7.40 -3.39 -16.76
N GLN A 82 7.21 -4.30 -15.79
CA GLN A 82 7.97 -5.54 -15.61
C GLN A 82 9.49 -5.41 -15.84
N ASP A 83 10.19 -5.03 -14.76
CA ASP A 83 11.61 -5.36 -14.59
C ASP A 83 11.76 -6.81 -14.10
#